data_AF-A0A1B5L2G8-F1
#
_entry.id   AF-A0A1B5L2G8-F1
#
_cell.length_a   1.000
_cell.length_b   1.000
_cell.length_c   1.000
_cell.angle_alpha   90.00
_cell.angle_beta   90.00
_cell.angle_gamma   90.00
#
_symmetry.space_group_name_H-M   'P 1'
#
loop_
_entity.id
_entity.type
_entity.pdbx_description
1 polymer ?
#
loop_
_entity_poly.entity_id
_entity_poly.type
_entity_poly.pdbx_seq_one_letter_code
_entity_poly.pdbx_strand_id
1 'polypeptide(L)'
;MAGGMFIVGLAILCAWYTNTWNTAYLPINSNRIYNHFGKLYNVSHALDERGMFNLEKYNDYSAPYMSAAYCLVYGFYFSIYSAVVTHVVLYHRYELKIGFKNLFKGFRWGRRGRNTEAKRENEHVADGEYLDVHNRLMAAYPEVSEWFYFATLVISVICGVLGITLWPTYTSPVVILYGIWLCLMFIIPIGVVTAMTGIEVTLNVFAEFIGGIIAEGNALAMNFFKSYGYVVSGA
;
A
#
# COMPACT_ATOMS: atom_id res chain seq x y z
N MET A 1 22.85 -5.19 1.69
CA MET A 1 22.11 -4.95 2.94
C MET A 1 22.99 -4.40 4.07
N ALA A 2 24.17 -4.96 4.34
CA ALA A 2 25.05 -4.51 5.44
C ALA A 2 25.46 -3.02 5.40
N GLY A 3 25.79 -2.46 4.21
CA GLY A 3 26.19 -1.06 4.09
C GLY A 3 25.08 -0.07 4.46
N GLY A 4 23.84 -0.34 4.04
CA GLY A 4 22.69 0.49 4.40
C GLY A 4 22.38 0.43 5.89
N MET A 5 22.45 -0.75 6.50
CA MET A 5 22.24 -0.93 7.94
C MET A 5 23.27 -0.15 8.78
N PHE A 6 24.52 -0.09 8.33
CA PHE A 6 25.57 0.68 9.00
C PHE A 6 25.29 2.20 8.93
N ILE A 7 24.97 2.72 7.75
CA ILE A 7 24.67 4.15 7.55
C ILE A 7 23.43 4.56 8.36
N VAL A 8 22.36 3.76 8.32
CA VAL A 8 21.14 4.01 9.08
C VAL A 8 21.40 3.91 10.58
N GLY A 9 22.20 2.95 11.03
CA GLY A 9 22.60 2.84 12.44
C GLY A 9 23.31 4.10 12.95
N LEU A 10 24.24 4.66 12.16
CA LEU A 10 24.88 5.93 12.47
C LEU A 10 23.88 7.09 12.49
N ALA A 11 22.94 7.14 11.53
CA ALA A 11 21.91 8.16 11.49
C ALA A 11 20.99 8.11 12.73
N ILE A 12 20.63 6.91 13.21
CA ILE A 12 19.85 6.72 14.44
C ILE A 12 20.61 7.25 15.66
N LEU A 13 21.90 6.92 15.77
CA LEU A 13 22.74 7.40 16.86
C LEU A 13 22.86 8.93 16.83
N CYS A 14 23.15 9.51 15.66
CA CYS A 14 23.20 10.96 15.50
C CYS A 14 21.88 11.60 15.95
N ALA A 15 20.74 11.13 15.44
CA ALA A 15 19.43 11.69 15.76
C ALA A 15 19.08 11.60 17.26
N TRP A 16 19.50 10.52 17.93
CA TRP A 16 19.29 10.36 19.37
C TRP A 16 20.18 11.30 20.19
N TYR A 17 21.48 11.39 19.86
CA TYR A 17 22.43 12.26 20.58
C TYR A 17 22.19 13.76 20.34
N THR A 18 21.73 14.15 19.14
CA THR A 18 21.34 15.55 18.86
C THR A 18 19.97 15.91 19.43
N ASN A 19 19.29 14.97 20.11
CA ASN A 19 17.93 15.11 20.62
C ASN A 19 16.95 15.67 19.57
N THR A 20 17.12 15.27 18.31
CA THR A 20 16.19 15.66 17.25
C THR A 20 14.84 15.00 17.50
N TRP A 21 13.77 15.80 17.51
CA TRP A 21 12.39 15.36 17.79
C TRP A 21 12.12 14.87 19.22
N ASN A 22 12.88 15.35 20.21
CA ASN A 22 12.67 15.03 21.63
C ASN A 22 12.74 13.52 21.91
N THR A 23 13.71 12.82 21.33
CA THR A 23 13.85 11.36 21.47
C THR A 23 14.89 10.92 22.49
N ALA A 24 15.68 11.83 23.06
CA ALA A 24 16.83 11.48 23.92
C ALA A 24 16.44 10.79 25.24
N TYR A 25 15.22 11.00 25.74
CA TYR A 25 14.71 10.33 26.94
C TYR A 25 14.01 8.98 26.64
N LEU A 26 13.94 8.58 25.37
CA LEU A 26 13.34 7.32 24.93
C LEU A 26 14.43 6.29 24.61
N PRO A 27 14.12 4.98 24.65
CA PRO A 27 15.03 3.94 24.18
C PRO A 27 15.46 4.21 22.73
N ILE A 28 16.76 4.07 22.44
CA ILE A 28 17.36 4.37 21.12
C ILE A 28 16.63 3.60 20.01
N ASN A 29 16.32 2.32 20.26
CA ASN A 29 15.63 1.45 19.32
C ASN A 29 14.42 0.79 19.98
N SER A 30 13.23 1.15 19.54
CA SER A 30 11.97 0.54 19.96
C SER A 30 10.85 0.83 18.97
N ASN A 31 10.06 -0.18 18.63
CA ASN A 31 8.87 -0.04 17.77
C ASN A 31 7.60 0.37 18.56
N ARG A 32 7.75 0.72 19.85
CA ARG A 32 6.63 1.11 20.71
C ARG A 32 6.49 2.64 20.74
N ILE A 33 5.26 3.08 20.98
CA ILE A 33 4.92 4.50 21.16
C ILE A 33 4.98 4.82 22.65
N TYR A 34 5.50 6.00 22.98
CA TYR A 34 5.72 6.48 24.34
C TYR A 34 4.97 7.79 24.59
N ASN A 35 4.72 8.08 25.87
CA ASN A 35 4.26 9.39 26.30
C ASN A 35 5.45 10.32 26.59
N HIS A 36 5.17 11.58 26.90
CA HIS A 36 6.20 12.57 27.25
C HIS A 36 7.08 12.17 28.46
N PHE A 37 6.57 11.29 29.33
CA PHE A 37 7.28 10.79 30.51
C PHE A 37 8.15 9.55 30.24
N GLY A 38 8.25 9.10 28.98
CA GLY A 38 9.01 7.91 28.59
C GLY A 38 8.36 6.57 28.98
N LYS A 39 7.10 6.57 29.40
CA LYS A 39 6.29 5.35 29.59
C LYS A 39 5.54 5.00 28.31
N LEU A 40 5.08 3.75 28.21
CA LEU A 40 4.29 3.31 27.06
C LEU A 40 3.00 4.13 26.93
N TYR A 41 2.70 4.55 25.71
CA TYR A 41 1.53 5.36 25.40
C TYR A 41 0.26 4.52 25.54
N ASN A 42 -0.68 4.95 26.37
CA ASN A 42 -1.96 4.27 26.52
C ASN A 42 -3.05 4.99 25.70
N VAL A 43 -3.47 4.34 24.62
CA VAL A 43 -4.42 4.88 23.64
C VAL A 43 -5.79 5.14 24.28
N SER A 44 -6.20 4.38 25.29
CA SER A 44 -7.50 4.56 25.95
C SER A 44 -7.65 5.94 26.63
N HIS A 45 -6.55 6.57 27.02
CA HIS A 45 -6.60 7.93 27.61
C HIS A 45 -6.83 9.01 26.55
N ALA A 46 -6.63 8.74 25.27
CA ALA A 46 -6.88 9.68 24.17
C ALA A 46 -8.20 9.39 23.43
N LEU A 47 -8.96 8.39 23.89
CA LEU A 47 -10.21 7.95 23.27
C LEU A 47 -11.42 8.29 24.15
N ASP A 48 -12.55 8.50 23.49
CA ASP A 48 -13.84 8.60 24.15
C ASP A 48 -14.46 7.22 24.39
N GLU A 49 -15.54 7.14 25.17
CA GLU A 49 -16.25 5.87 25.45
C GLU A 49 -16.72 5.14 24.18
N ARG A 50 -16.87 5.89 23.08
CA ARG A 50 -17.23 5.39 21.75
C ARG A 50 -16.03 4.98 20.89
N GLY A 51 -14.81 5.02 21.41
CA GLY A 51 -13.58 4.70 20.66
C GLY A 51 -13.19 5.75 19.62
N MET A 52 -13.73 6.96 19.72
CA MET A 52 -13.37 8.10 18.88
C MET A 52 -12.27 8.94 19.56
N PHE A 53 -11.44 9.60 18.77
CA PHE A 53 -10.42 10.52 19.26
C PHE A 53 -11.06 11.73 19.93
N ASN A 54 -10.61 12.04 21.15
CA ASN A 54 -11.04 13.23 21.88
C ASN A 54 -9.83 14.16 22.07
N LEU A 55 -9.91 15.35 21.48
CA LEU A 55 -8.84 16.35 21.48
C LEU A 55 -8.54 16.88 22.90
N GLU A 56 -9.54 17.01 23.75
CA GLU A 56 -9.39 17.50 25.14
C GLU A 56 -8.60 16.47 25.97
N LYS A 57 -9.05 15.21 25.95
CA LYS A 57 -8.34 14.10 26.62
C LYS A 57 -6.91 13.90 26.10
N TYR A 58 -6.70 14.12 24.79
CA TYR A 58 -5.38 14.06 24.16
C TYR A 58 -4.43 15.14 24.69
N ASN A 59 -4.92 16.38 24.76
CA ASN A 59 -4.14 17.51 25.26
C ASN A 59 -3.81 17.36 26.76
N ASP A 60 -4.73 16.81 27.55
CA ASP A 60 -4.53 16.56 28.97
C ASP A 60 -3.52 15.43 29.24
N TYR A 61 -3.44 14.42 28.37
CA TYR A 61 -2.55 13.28 28.56
C TYR A 61 -1.12 13.54 28.07
N SER A 62 -0.93 13.62 26.75
CA SER A 62 0.33 13.96 26.06
C SER A 62 0.25 13.58 24.58
N ALA A 63 1.08 14.19 23.75
CA ALA A 63 1.32 13.71 22.40
C ALA A 63 2.08 12.36 22.38
N PRO A 64 1.83 11.49 21.38
CA PRO A 64 2.59 10.26 21.19
C PRO A 64 3.99 10.57 20.68
N TYR A 65 5.00 10.07 21.39
CA TYR A 65 6.40 10.14 20.99
C TYR A 65 6.88 8.78 20.49
N MET A 66 7.76 8.81 19.51
CA MET A 66 8.34 7.64 18.87
C MET A 66 9.85 7.63 19.11
N SER A 67 10.46 6.44 19.18
CA SER A 67 11.91 6.34 19.31
C SER A 67 12.63 6.89 18.08
N ALA A 68 13.89 7.29 18.24
CA ALA A 68 14.71 7.79 17.12
C ALA A 68 14.79 6.78 15.96
N ALA A 69 14.94 5.48 16.27
CA ALA A 69 14.91 4.42 15.28
C ALA A 69 13.58 4.34 14.54
N TYR A 70 12.46 4.42 15.26
CA TYR A 70 11.13 4.28 14.67
C TYR A 70 10.78 5.48 13.76
N CYS A 71 11.14 6.70 14.17
CA CYS A 71 10.98 7.90 13.34
C CYS A 71 11.75 7.77 12.01
N LEU A 72 13.02 7.33 12.07
CA LEU A 72 13.83 7.17 10.87
C LEU A 72 13.31 6.06 9.95
N VAL A 73 12.87 4.93 10.52
CA VAL A 73 12.24 3.85 9.76
C VAL A 73 11.00 4.35 9.01
N TYR A 74 10.13 5.14 9.65
CA TYR A 74 8.98 5.77 8.97
C TYR A 74 9.43 6.72 7.84
N GLY A 75 10.47 7.53 8.07
CA GLY A 75 11.06 8.38 7.04
C GLY A 75 11.58 7.60 5.82
N PHE A 76 12.24 6.47 6.05
CA PHE A 76 12.69 5.59 4.97
C PHE A 76 11.54 4.90 4.24
N TYR A 77 10.45 4.53 4.91
CA TYR A 77 9.26 4.02 4.22
C TYR A 77 8.72 5.04 3.22
N PHE A 78 8.55 6.31 3.61
CA PHE A 78 8.13 7.37 2.69
C PHE A 78 9.11 7.56 1.53
N SER A 79 10.41 7.45 1.81
CA SER A 79 11.45 7.53 0.78
C SER A 79 11.34 6.38 -0.22
N ILE A 80 11.15 5.15 0.25
CA ILE A 80 11.02 3.95 -0.60
C ILE A 80 9.81 4.08 -1.54
N TYR A 81 8.65 4.53 -1.08
CA TYR A 81 7.48 4.67 -1.95
C TYR A 81 7.73 5.63 -3.11
N SER A 82 8.38 6.77 -2.83
CA SER A 82 8.74 7.73 -3.88
C SER A 82 9.80 7.18 -4.84
N ALA A 83 10.78 6.42 -4.31
CA ALA A 83 11.82 5.78 -5.10
C ALA A 83 11.27 4.68 -6.02
N VAL A 84 10.33 3.87 -5.54
CA VAL A 84 9.67 2.82 -6.35
C VAL A 84 8.89 3.45 -7.50
N VAL A 85 8.08 4.47 -7.22
CA VAL A 85 7.30 5.15 -8.28
C VAL A 85 8.23 5.76 -9.33
N THR A 86 9.25 6.50 -8.90
CA THR A 86 10.21 7.14 -9.84
C THR A 86 11.00 6.10 -10.63
N HIS A 87 11.48 5.03 -10.00
CA HIS A 87 12.20 3.95 -10.66
C HIS A 87 11.36 3.27 -11.74
N VAL A 88 10.12 2.89 -11.42
CA VAL A 88 9.23 2.20 -12.36
C VAL A 88 8.84 3.12 -13.51
N VAL A 89 8.56 4.40 -13.24
CA VAL A 89 8.22 5.38 -14.29
C VAL A 89 9.41 5.65 -15.22
N LEU A 90 10.65 5.70 -14.72
CA LEU A 90 11.82 5.99 -15.55
C LEU A 90 12.26 4.77 -16.38
N TYR A 91 12.36 3.60 -15.76
CA TYR A 91 12.93 2.40 -16.39
C TYR A 91 11.88 1.53 -17.08
N HIS A 92 10.67 1.39 -16.54
CA HIS A 92 9.65 0.45 -17.04
C HIS A 92 8.49 1.12 -17.79
N ARG A 93 8.62 2.40 -18.16
CA ARG A 93 7.57 3.15 -18.91
C ARG A 93 7.07 2.47 -20.19
N TYR A 94 7.93 1.71 -20.88
CA TYR A 94 7.54 1.06 -22.14
C TYR A 94 6.66 -0.17 -21.86
N GLU A 95 7.09 -1.02 -20.93
CA GLU A 95 6.33 -2.17 -20.43
C GLU A 95 4.98 -1.73 -19.85
N LEU A 96 4.96 -0.65 -19.06
CA LEU A 96 3.73 -0.06 -18.54
C LEU A 96 2.76 0.36 -19.65
N LYS A 97 3.26 1.00 -20.71
CA LYS A 97 2.42 1.42 -21.84
C LYS A 97 1.83 0.23 -22.60
N ILE A 98 2.59 -0.85 -22.77
CA ILE A 98 2.12 -2.07 -23.42
C ILE A 98 1.05 -2.75 -22.55
N GLY A 99 1.35 -2.96 -21.27
CA GLY A 99 0.40 -3.57 -20.33
C GLY A 99 -0.92 -2.80 -20.25
N PHE A 100 -0.85 -1.47 -20.13
CA PHE A 100 -2.05 -0.63 -20.10
C PHE A 100 -2.81 -0.68 -21.43
N LYS A 101 -2.12 -0.67 -22.58
CA LYS A 101 -2.75 -0.80 -23.90
C LYS A 101 -3.46 -2.15 -24.08
N ASN A 102 -2.88 -3.24 -23.56
CA ASN A 102 -3.45 -4.57 -23.62
C ASN A 102 -4.68 -4.69 -22.73
N LEU A 103 -4.61 -4.22 -21.48
CA LEU A 103 -5.76 -4.15 -20.57
C LEU A 103 -6.95 -3.37 -21.17
N PHE A 104 -6.69 -2.20 -21.76
CA PHE A 104 -7.76 -1.40 -22.38
C PHE A 104 -8.36 -2.04 -23.63
N LYS A 105 -7.57 -2.86 -24.35
CA LYS A 105 -8.07 -3.64 -25.49
C LYS A 105 -8.93 -4.80 -25.01
N GLY A 106 -8.51 -5.56 -24.01
CA GLY A 106 -9.28 -6.66 -23.44
C GLY A 106 -10.62 -6.20 -22.87
N PHE A 107 -10.65 -5.01 -22.25
CA PHE A 107 -11.91 -4.41 -21.78
C PHE A 107 -12.87 -4.00 -22.92
N ARG A 108 -12.37 -3.47 -24.04
CA ARG A 108 -13.19 -3.03 -25.20
C ARG A 108 -13.74 -4.20 -26.04
N TRP A 109 -13.24 -5.42 -25.84
CA TRP A 109 -13.47 -6.53 -26.75
C TRP A 109 -14.42 -7.61 -26.22
N GLY A 110 -15.35 -7.26 -25.34
CA GLY A 110 -16.37 -8.20 -24.82
C GLY A 110 -17.37 -8.76 -25.87
N ARG A 111 -17.14 -8.64 -27.19
CA ARG A 111 -18.11 -9.11 -28.21
C ARG A 111 -17.62 -9.49 -29.61
N ARG A 112 -16.34 -9.39 -29.98
CA ARG A 112 -15.94 -9.54 -31.41
C ARG A 112 -14.78 -10.52 -31.66
N GLY A 113 -15.04 -11.82 -31.51
CA GLY A 113 -14.36 -12.82 -32.34
C GLY A 113 -13.20 -13.58 -31.70
N ARG A 114 -13.58 -14.58 -30.89
CA ARG A 114 -12.79 -15.68 -30.29
C ARG A 114 -11.76 -16.39 -31.20
N ASN A 115 -11.81 -16.20 -32.52
CA ASN A 115 -10.97 -16.92 -33.49
C ASN A 115 -9.93 -16.03 -34.23
N THR A 116 -9.99 -14.70 -34.10
CA THR A 116 -9.03 -13.80 -34.80
C THR A 116 -7.88 -13.37 -33.90
N GLU A 117 -8.06 -13.42 -32.57
CA GLU A 117 -7.07 -12.96 -31.58
C GLU A 117 -5.99 -13.99 -31.28
N ALA A 118 -6.31 -15.29 -31.20
CA ALA A 118 -5.28 -16.35 -31.17
C ALA A 118 -4.30 -16.27 -32.35
N LYS A 119 -4.71 -15.64 -33.46
CA LYS A 119 -3.87 -15.43 -34.65
C LYS A 119 -3.08 -14.11 -34.62
N ARG A 120 -3.54 -13.09 -33.89
CA ARG A 120 -2.91 -11.75 -33.80
C ARG A 120 -2.06 -11.56 -32.55
N GLU A 121 -2.35 -12.28 -31.47
CA GLU A 121 -1.48 -12.35 -30.30
C GLU A 121 -0.17 -13.05 -30.65
N ASN A 122 -0.23 -14.14 -31.43
CA ASN A 122 0.95 -14.75 -32.06
C ASN A 122 1.75 -13.77 -32.95
N GLU A 123 1.11 -12.74 -33.50
CA GLU A 123 1.74 -11.72 -34.35
C GLU A 123 2.34 -10.57 -33.53
N HIS A 124 1.74 -10.22 -32.38
CA HIS A 124 2.29 -9.22 -31.44
C HIS A 124 3.37 -9.79 -30.50
N VAL A 125 3.35 -11.09 -30.24
CA VAL A 125 4.43 -11.82 -29.54
C VAL A 125 5.66 -12.00 -30.44
N ALA A 126 5.52 -11.84 -31.77
CA ALA A 126 6.62 -11.96 -32.72
C ALA A 126 7.54 -10.71 -32.77
N ASP A 127 7.04 -9.53 -32.37
CA ASP A 127 7.75 -8.25 -32.55
C ASP A 127 8.56 -7.77 -31.33
N GLY A 128 8.66 -8.56 -30.26
CA GLY A 128 9.62 -8.25 -29.19
C GLY A 128 9.33 -8.91 -27.86
N GLU A 129 10.23 -9.82 -27.49
CA GLU A 129 10.52 -10.33 -26.15
C GLU A 129 9.62 -11.46 -25.58
N TYR A 130 10.27 -12.63 -25.47
CA TYR A 130 9.89 -13.87 -24.77
C TYR A 130 8.88 -14.82 -25.44
N LEU A 131 9.27 -15.36 -26.60
CA LEU A 131 8.89 -16.73 -27.01
C LEU A 131 9.65 -17.76 -26.15
N ASP A 132 9.50 -17.69 -24.84
CA ASP A 132 10.07 -18.72 -23.97
C ASP A 132 9.27 -20.03 -24.15
N VAL A 133 9.92 -21.18 -24.00
CA VAL A 133 9.29 -22.50 -24.21
C VAL A 133 8.03 -22.64 -23.35
N HIS A 134 8.02 -22.01 -22.17
CA HIS A 134 6.89 -21.98 -21.27
C HIS A 134 5.68 -21.23 -21.86
N ASN A 135 5.88 -20.06 -22.49
CA ASN A 135 4.80 -19.28 -23.09
C ASN A 135 4.14 -20.02 -24.27
N ARG A 136 4.96 -20.72 -25.07
CA ARG A 136 4.46 -21.58 -26.16
C ARG A 136 3.63 -22.76 -25.65
N LEU A 137 3.98 -23.31 -24.49
CA LEU A 137 3.20 -24.37 -23.85
C LEU A 137 1.92 -23.83 -23.20
N MET A 138 1.95 -22.59 -22.68
CA MET A 138 0.80 -21.93 -22.07
C MET A 138 -0.25 -21.48 -23.09
N ALA A 139 0.14 -21.19 -24.34
CA ALA A 139 -0.78 -20.85 -25.43
C ALA A 139 -1.80 -21.96 -25.79
N ALA A 140 -1.63 -23.19 -25.28
CA ALA A 140 -2.60 -24.26 -25.44
C ALA A 140 -3.87 -24.09 -24.59
N TYR A 141 -3.84 -23.21 -23.58
CA TYR A 141 -4.95 -22.99 -22.66
C TYR A 141 -5.76 -21.73 -23.05
N PRO A 142 -7.11 -21.79 -23.05
CA PRO A 142 -7.93 -20.63 -23.35
C PRO A 142 -7.82 -19.60 -22.22
N GLU A 143 -7.48 -18.36 -22.56
CA GLU A 143 -7.46 -17.26 -21.60
C GLU A 143 -8.88 -16.90 -21.16
N VAL A 144 -9.03 -16.64 -19.86
CA VAL A 144 -10.32 -16.24 -19.27
C VAL A 144 -10.55 -14.77 -19.55
N SER A 145 -11.78 -14.42 -19.94
CA SER A 145 -12.17 -13.03 -20.21
C SER A 145 -11.93 -12.12 -19.00
N GLU A 146 -11.29 -10.97 -19.23
CA GLU A 146 -11.00 -9.94 -18.24
C GLU A 146 -12.24 -9.46 -17.46
N TRP A 147 -13.43 -9.60 -18.05
CA TRP A 147 -14.71 -9.23 -17.43
C TRP A 147 -15.04 -10.04 -16.18
N PHE A 148 -14.58 -11.30 -16.06
CA PHE A 148 -14.80 -12.08 -14.84
C PHE A 148 -14.00 -11.51 -13.66
N TYR A 149 -12.76 -11.07 -13.91
CA TYR A 149 -11.93 -10.40 -12.90
C TYR A 149 -12.51 -9.04 -12.52
N PHE A 150 -13.02 -8.29 -13.50
CA PHE A 150 -13.69 -7.02 -13.20
C PHE A 150 -15.00 -7.22 -12.42
N ALA A 151 -15.80 -8.24 -12.75
CA ALA A 151 -17.03 -8.54 -12.03
C ALA A 151 -16.77 -8.96 -10.58
N THR A 152 -15.76 -9.81 -10.34
CA THR A 152 -15.36 -10.21 -8.99
C THR A 152 -14.84 -9.04 -8.16
N LEU A 153 -14.08 -8.13 -8.77
CA LEU A 153 -13.69 -6.85 -8.15
C LEU A 153 -14.92 -6.06 -7.72
N VAL A 154 -15.86 -5.81 -8.64
CA VAL A 154 -17.08 -5.03 -8.34
C VAL A 154 -17.92 -5.67 -7.24
N ILE A 155 -18.11 -6.99 -7.25
CA ILE A 155 -18.84 -7.72 -6.20
C ILE A 155 -18.15 -7.54 -4.84
N SER A 156 -16.82 -7.64 -4.79
CA SER A 156 -16.05 -7.43 -3.56
C SER A 156 -16.22 -6.01 -3.02
N VAL A 157 -16.15 -4.98 -3.90
CA VAL A 157 -16.37 -3.58 -3.51
C VAL A 157 -17.78 -3.37 -2.95
N ILE A 158 -18.80 -3.91 -3.61
CA ILE A 158 -20.20 -3.80 -3.14
C ILE A 158 -20.37 -4.44 -1.77
N CYS A 159 -19.85 -5.65 -1.56
CA CYS A 159 -19.88 -6.30 -0.25
C CYS A 159 -19.15 -5.48 0.82
N GLY A 160 -18.00 -4.88 0.49
CA GLY A 160 -17.26 -4.00 1.39
C GLY A 160 -18.06 -2.76 1.79
N VAL A 161 -18.67 -2.07 0.82
CA VAL A 161 -19.52 -0.90 1.06
C VAL A 161 -20.74 -1.27 1.89
N LEU A 162 -21.42 -2.37 1.56
CA LEU A 162 -22.55 -2.88 2.34
C LEU A 162 -22.14 -3.16 3.79
N GLY A 163 -20.98 -3.77 4.01
CA GLY A 163 -20.44 -4.02 5.35
C GLY A 163 -20.30 -2.76 6.21
N ILE A 164 -19.81 -1.65 5.64
CA ILE A 164 -19.68 -0.37 6.36
C ILE A 164 -21.04 0.32 6.56
N THR A 165 -21.97 0.19 5.61
CA THR A 165 -23.30 0.83 5.75
C THR A 165 -24.25 0.10 6.69
N LEU A 166 -24.14 -1.22 6.79
CA LEU A 166 -25.03 -2.06 7.60
C LEU A 166 -24.60 -2.10 9.07
N TRP A 167 -23.31 -1.88 9.36
CA TRP A 167 -22.81 -1.82 10.73
C TRP A 167 -22.58 -0.37 11.17
N PRO A 168 -22.83 -0.04 12.45
CA PRO A 168 -22.65 1.31 12.98
C PRO A 168 -21.16 1.61 13.17
N THR A 169 -20.42 1.81 12.07
CA THR A 169 -18.97 2.06 12.08
C THR A 169 -18.62 3.55 12.15
N TYR A 170 -19.61 4.45 12.18
CA TYR A 170 -19.42 5.92 12.23
C TYR A 170 -18.43 6.43 11.15
N THR A 171 -18.38 5.76 9.99
CA THR A 171 -17.37 5.98 8.94
C THR A 171 -18.05 6.22 7.59
N SER A 172 -17.49 7.11 6.78
CA SER A 172 -17.92 7.31 5.40
C SER A 172 -17.52 6.12 4.51
N PRO A 173 -18.42 5.58 3.66
CA PRO A 173 -18.07 4.53 2.69
C PRO A 173 -16.96 4.91 1.70
N VAL A 174 -16.67 6.21 1.56
CA VAL A 174 -15.61 6.76 0.68
C VAL A 174 -14.23 6.19 1.02
N VAL A 175 -14.00 5.78 2.27
CA VAL A 175 -12.73 5.20 2.74
C VAL A 175 -12.33 3.96 1.93
N ILE A 176 -13.29 3.12 1.52
CA ILE A 176 -13.02 1.92 0.70
C ILE A 176 -12.56 2.29 -0.71
N LEU A 177 -13.25 3.24 -1.34
CA LEU A 177 -12.93 3.67 -2.71
C LEU A 177 -11.52 4.26 -2.79
N TYR A 178 -11.12 5.02 -1.78
CA TYR A 178 -9.76 5.55 -1.70
C TYR A 178 -8.73 4.43 -1.50
N GLY A 179 -9.03 3.44 -0.63
CA GLY A 179 -8.14 2.30 -0.42
C GLY A 179 -7.89 1.52 -1.72
N ILE A 180 -8.95 1.26 -2.48
CA ILE A 180 -8.85 0.61 -3.80
C ILE A 180 -8.04 1.47 -4.78
N TRP A 181 -8.28 2.78 -4.80
CA TRP A 181 -7.56 3.68 -5.68
C TRP A 181 -6.05 3.69 -5.38
N LEU A 182 -5.68 3.75 -4.11
CA LEU A 182 -4.29 3.66 -3.66
C LEU A 182 -3.68 2.30 -4.07
N CYS A 183 -4.39 1.21 -3.85
CA CYS A 183 -3.97 -0.12 -4.28
C CYS A 183 -3.72 -0.17 -5.78
N LEU A 184 -4.66 0.28 -6.61
CA LEU A 184 -4.50 0.28 -8.07
C LEU A 184 -3.31 1.14 -8.54
N MET A 185 -3.00 2.23 -7.84
CA MET A 185 -1.85 3.07 -8.16
C MET A 185 -0.53 2.37 -7.83
N PHE A 186 -0.41 1.74 -6.67
CA PHE A 186 0.84 1.20 -6.16
C PHE A 186 1.06 -0.30 -6.45
N ILE A 187 0.03 -1.04 -6.86
CA ILE A 187 0.14 -2.47 -7.19
C ILE A 187 1.06 -2.70 -8.39
N ILE A 188 1.01 -1.85 -9.42
CA ILE A 188 1.85 -2.01 -10.61
C ILE A 188 3.32 -1.73 -10.28
N PRO A 189 3.67 -0.58 -9.66
CA PRO A 189 5.07 -0.31 -9.33
C PRO A 189 5.66 -1.31 -8.34
N ILE A 190 4.91 -1.68 -7.30
CA ILE A 190 5.38 -2.64 -6.30
C ILE A 190 5.50 -4.03 -6.92
N GLY A 191 4.52 -4.47 -7.73
CA GLY A 191 4.56 -5.76 -8.39
C GLY A 191 5.79 -5.93 -9.29
N VAL A 192 6.15 -4.91 -10.07
CA VAL A 192 7.35 -4.93 -10.92
C VAL A 192 8.62 -5.04 -10.05
N VAL A 193 8.73 -4.25 -8.98
CA VAL A 193 9.89 -4.28 -8.09
C VAL A 193 10.00 -5.61 -7.35
N THR A 194 8.90 -6.13 -6.81
CA THR A 194 8.88 -7.44 -6.12
C THR A 194 9.25 -8.56 -7.10
N ALA A 195 8.75 -8.53 -8.34
CA ALA A 195 9.07 -9.54 -9.35
C ALA A 195 10.56 -9.56 -9.73
N MET A 196 11.22 -8.40 -9.80
CA MET A 196 12.64 -8.32 -10.16
C MET A 196 13.58 -8.56 -8.97
N THR A 197 13.23 -8.03 -7.79
CA THR A 197 14.14 -8.00 -6.63
C THR A 197 13.84 -9.08 -5.60
N GLY A 198 12.66 -9.68 -5.63
CA GLY A 198 12.19 -10.63 -4.62
C GLY A 198 11.93 -10.00 -3.25
N ILE A 199 11.94 -8.67 -3.12
CA ILE A 199 11.71 -7.95 -1.86
C ILE A 199 10.33 -7.29 -1.90
N GLU A 200 9.48 -7.65 -0.95
CA GLU A 200 8.15 -7.06 -0.81
C GLU A 200 8.23 -5.68 -0.14
N VAL A 201 7.64 -4.68 -0.79
CA VAL A 201 7.48 -3.34 -0.24
C VAL A 201 6.07 -3.23 0.35
N THR A 202 5.98 -3.18 1.68
CA THR A 202 4.68 -3.08 2.37
C THR A 202 4.12 -1.66 2.30
N LEU A 203 2.84 -1.50 1.96
CA LEU A 203 2.16 -0.19 1.92
C LEU A 203 1.54 0.25 3.26
N ASN A 204 1.75 -0.51 4.34
CA ASN A 204 1.05 -0.31 5.60
C ASN A 204 1.19 1.12 6.15
N VAL A 205 2.42 1.64 6.19
CA VAL A 205 2.69 2.98 6.73
C VAL A 205 2.06 4.08 5.88
N PHE A 206 2.03 3.89 4.55
CA PHE A 206 1.40 4.84 3.64
C PHE A 206 -0.12 4.82 3.79
N ALA A 207 -0.70 3.63 3.93
CA ALA A 207 -2.13 3.47 4.17
C ALA A 207 -2.53 4.07 5.53
N GLU A 208 -1.78 3.84 6.60
CA GLU A 208 -2.03 4.47 7.90
C GLU A 208 -1.98 6.00 7.81
N PHE A 209 -0.99 6.56 7.10
CA PHE A 209 -0.86 8.00 6.95
C PHE A 209 -2.06 8.62 6.24
N ILE A 210 -2.47 8.06 5.10
CA ILE A 210 -3.59 8.64 4.35
C ILE A 210 -4.94 8.34 5.02
N GLY A 211 -5.12 7.14 5.55
CA GLY A 211 -6.32 6.77 6.30
C GLY A 211 -6.57 7.70 7.48
N GLY A 212 -5.49 8.16 8.14
CA GLY A 212 -5.58 9.11 9.26
C GLY A 212 -6.01 10.51 8.87
N ILE A 213 -5.62 10.96 7.68
CA ILE A 213 -6.05 12.27 7.14
C ILE A 213 -7.52 12.21 6.71
N ILE A 214 -7.96 11.09 6.13
CA ILE A 214 -9.34 10.98 5.59
C ILE A 214 -10.35 10.70 6.70
N ALA A 215 -9.99 9.84 7.66
CA ALA A 215 -10.86 9.45 8.75
C ALA A 215 -10.33 9.98 10.09
N GLU A 216 -10.30 11.32 10.19
CA GLU A 216 -9.86 12.00 11.39
C GLU A 216 -10.66 11.53 12.61
N GLY A 217 -9.96 10.98 13.59
CA GLY A 217 -10.51 10.63 14.89
C GLY A 217 -11.36 9.35 14.97
N ASN A 218 -11.49 8.56 13.90
CA ASN A 218 -12.14 7.25 13.99
C ASN A 218 -11.11 6.11 13.78
N ALA A 219 -10.72 5.46 14.88
CA ALA A 219 -9.76 4.35 14.86
C ALA A 219 -10.28 3.11 14.10
N LEU A 220 -11.60 2.89 14.07
CA LEU A 220 -12.19 1.77 13.33
C LEU A 220 -12.08 2.02 11.82
N ALA A 221 -12.39 3.24 11.37
CA ALA A 221 -12.24 3.65 9.98
C ALA A 221 -10.81 3.44 9.46
N MET A 222 -9.82 3.82 10.27
CA MET A 222 -8.41 3.60 9.98
C MET A 222 -8.09 2.11 9.79
N ASN A 223 -8.56 1.25 10.69
CA ASN A 223 -8.28 -0.19 10.60
C ASN A 223 -8.93 -0.84 9.37
N PHE A 224 -10.13 -0.40 8.99
CA PHE A 224 -10.74 -0.81 7.72
C PHE A 224 -9.92 -0.32 6.52
N PHE A 225 -9.52 0.96 6.52
CA PHE A 225 -8.67 1.51 5.46
C PHE A 225 -7.36 0.73 5.29
N LYS A 226 -6.68 0.49 6.40
CA LYS A 226 -5.47 -0.33 6.45
C LYS A 226 -5.72 -1.73 5.90
N SER A 227 -6.83 -2.36 6.26
CA SER A 227 -7.14 -3.71 5.77
C SER A 227 -7.30 -3.74 4.25
N TYR A 228 -8.04 -2.80 3.67
CA TYR A 228 -8.22 -2.72 2.21
C TYR A 228 -6.95 -2.28 1.46
N GLY A 229 -6.14 -1.40 2.06
CA GLY A 229 -4.88 -0.93 1.48
C GLY A 229 -3.72 -1.94 1.55
N TYR A 230 -3.64 -2.68 2.66
CA TYR A 230 -2.52 -3.59 2.93
C TYR A 230 -2.77 -5.01 2.38
N VAL A 231 -3.95 -5.60 2.62
CA VAL A 231 -4.20 -7.01 2.27
C VAL A 231 -4.16 -7.24 0.75
N VAL A 232 -4.44 -6.21 -0.04
CA VAL A 232 -4.40 -6.28 -1.51
C VAL A 232 -2.97 -6.18 -2.07
N SER A 233 -2.01 -5.64 -1.30
CA SER A 233 -0.61 -5.48 -1.75
C SER A 233 0.35 -6.56 -1.21
N GLY A 234 -0.06 -7.32 -0.20
CA GLY A 234 0.73 -8.40 0.42
C GLY A 234 0.30 -9.82 0.02
N ALA A 235 -0.43 -9.97 -1.08
CA ALA A 235 -0.80 -11.24 -1.70
C ALA A 235 -0.27 -11.28 -3.14
#